data_AF-A0A2W6CUJ6-F1
#
_entry.id   AF-A0A2W6CUJ6-F1
#
_cell.length_a   1.000
_cell.length_b   1.000
_cell.length_c   1.000
_cell.angle_alpha   90.00
_cell.angle_beta   90.00
_cell.angle_gamma   90.00
#
_symmetry.space_group_name_H-M   'P 1'
#
loop_
_entity.id
_entity.type
_entity.pdbx_description
1 polymer ?
#
loop_
_entity_poly.entity_id
_entity_poly.type
_entity_poly.pdbx_seq_one_letter_code
_entity_poly.pdbx_strand_id
1 'polypeptide(L)'
;MTHDTPVPPTLLARRYRVRILGEVQRMDSDGIALEDNFDRSCEQPILVVLALNTRKPCRASLLKVAGFEFPSAPDNDLQRAISRIRGKASLGARRLPIPHRSMQDTYHLDLPWWDVDATSFVMATRNVEALSAVEIEHLLGLWQADPRELYPSVPQSEWRPLFAAAGELDRHIQTLPRAERDGLANLNTFRAEVMHTTNVGLGQEATRKTLLVIEDNSSVASLIAEMLSDYRVHIVSSMRDSLEFLREHQGQIDGAVIDLHLDNEKLDYSGLTVLERMSSDHAEVPRLLITSSTIQGSVEKFKAEYGLSEIVFKAPEEKAIPHLLIAVERMINDRRLRRIAQFNADTAAIGRAIGGRLTAHRRKYRLQHNEAAMIAAERTLADLEAFHESCETFEAELGSIDDAELDQRIRAFLARFEHYEKGRPSGS
;
A
#
# COMPACT_ATOMS: atom_id res chain seq x y z
N MET A 1 39.83 14.04 24.96
CA MET A 1 39.26 13.00 25.83
C MET A 1 38.64 13.72 27.03
N THR A 2 37.39 14.13 26.90
CA THR A 2 36.61 14.75 27.98
C THR A 2 35.98 13.62 28.77
N HIS A 3 36.39 13.49 30.03
CA HIS A 3 35.80 12.55 30.98
C HIS A 3 34.35 12.94 31.23
N ASP A 4 33.42 12.07 30.82
CA ASP A 4 32.03 12.11 31.26
C ASP A 4 32.00 11.98 32.79
N THR A 5 31.63 13.06 33.45
CA THR A 5 31.37 13.08 34.88
C THR A 5 30.13 12.20 35.14
N PRO A 6 30.19 11.18 36.00
CA PRO A 6 29.02 10.39 36.34
C PRO A 6 28.01 11.28 37.06
N VAL A 7 26.88 11.52 36.41
CA VAL A 7 25.72 12.19 37.02
C VAL A 7 25.28 11.35 38.24
N PRO A 8 25.01 11.96 39.41
CA PRO A 8 24.61 11.20 40.59
C PRO A 8 23.31 10.42 40.32
N PRO A 9 23.14 9.19 40.85
CA PRO A 9 21.90 8.43 40.75
C PRO A 9 20.85 8.98 41.73
N THR A 10 20.56 10.27 41.64
CA THR A 10 19.52 10.93 42.43
C THR A 10 18.22 10.89 41.66
N LEU A 11 17.24 10.16 42.22
CA LEU A 11 15.92 9.85 41.65
C LEU A 11 15.98 8.86 40.47
N LEU A 12 16.26 7.59 40.78
CA LEU A 12 15.77 6.45 40.01
C LEU A 12 14.27 6.66 39.78
N ALA A 13 13.92 7.27 38.65
CA ALA A 13 12.55 7.36 38.19
C ALA A 13 12.04 5.92 38.16
N ARG A 14 11.00 5.61 38.95
CA ARG A 14 10.27 4.35 38.83
C ARG A 14 10.03 4.15 37.34
N ARG A 15 10.70 3.14 36.77
CA ARG A 15 10.68 2.86 35.34
C ARG A 15 9.34 2.24 35.03
N TYR A 16 8.61 2.82 34.08
CA TYR A 16 7.42 2.19 33.54
C TYR A 16 7.85 1.23 32.47
N ARG A 17 7.11 0.13 32.34
CA ARG A 17 7.14 -0.69 31.13
C ARG A 17 5.80 -0.62 30.42
N VAL A 18 5.82 -0.74 29.11
CA VAL A 18 4.61 -0.84 28.28
C VAL A 18 4.65 -2.19 27.57
N ARG A 19 3.56 -2.94 27.70
CA ARG A 19 3.35 -4.21 27.02
C ARG A 19 2.34 -4.01 25.90
N ILE A 20 2.68 -4.43 24.68
CA ILE A 20 1.80 -4.39 23.51
C ILE A 20 1.77 -5.70 22.71
N LEU A 21 2.55 -6.72 23.09
CA LEU A 21 2.49 -8.08 22.52
C LEU A 21 1.37 -8.90 23.18
N GLY A 22 0.17 -8.33 23.22
CA GLY A 22 -0.99 -8.77 23.98
C GLY A 22 -1.92 -7.59 24.25
N GLU A 23 -2.80 -7.69 25.24
CA GLU A 23 -3.57 -6.51 25.68
C GLU A 23 -2.61 -5.43 26.21
N VAL A 24 -2.82 -4.18 25.79
CA VAL A 24 -2.02 -3.02 26.17
C VAL A 24 -2.04 -2.85 27.68
N GLN A 25 -0.87 -2.95 28.29
CA GLN A 25 -0.68 -2.80 29.73
C GLN A 25 0.47 -1.85 30.02
N ARG A 26 0.30 -1.03 31.05
CA ARG A 26 1.40 -0.31 31.68
C ARG A 26 1.77 -1.04 32.96
N MET A 27 3.06 -1.28 33.16
CA MET A 27 3.58 -1.93 34.35
C MET A 27 4.51 -0.97 35.09
N ASP A 28 4.62 -1.12 36.40
CA ASP A 28 5.64 -0.46 37.19
C ASP A 28 7.01 -1.15 37.08
N SER A 29 7.98 -0.69 37.87
CA SER A 29 9.34 -1.22 37.86
C SER A 29 9.44 -2.66 38.36
N ASP A 30 8.43 -3.12 39.11
CA ASP A 30 8.37 -4.46 39.69
C ASP A 30 7.61 -5.43 38.75
N GLY A 31 7.13 -4.93 37.60
CA GLY A 31 6.37 -5.71 36.62
C GLY A 31 4.90 -5.87 36.99
N ILE A 32 4.40 -5.12 37.99
CA ILE A 32 3.00 -5.17 38.37
C ILE A 32 2.20 -4.31 37.38
N ALA A 33 1.17 -4.91 36.79
CA ALA A 33 0.25 -4.20 35.91
C ALA A 33 -0.49 -3.10 36.70
N LEU A 34 -0.46 -1.89 36.17
CA LEU A 34 -1.22 -0.76 36.69
C LEU A 34 -2.64 -0.82 36.11
N GLU A 35 -3.65 -0.60 36.95
CA GLU A 35 -5.06 -0.57 36.55
C GLU A 35 -5.38 0.66 35.68
N ASP A 36 -4.93 0.63 34.43
CA ASP A 36 -5.18 1.67 33.44
C ASP A 36 -6.29 1.22 32.49
N ASN A 37 -7.46 1.85 32.61
CA ASN A 37 -8.58 1.60 31.69
C ASN A 37 -8.44 2.43 30.42
N PHE A 38 -7.42 2.17 29.58
CA PHE A 38 -7.27 2.84 28.28
C PHE A 38 -8.48 2.54 27.38
N ASP A 39 -9.03 3.58 26.74
CA ASP A 39 -10.12 3.42 25.77
C ASP A 39 -9.65 2.55 24.60
N ARG A 40 -10.30 1.40 24.40
CA ARG A 40 -9.98 0.43 23.34
C ARG A 40 -10.14 1.00 21.93
N SER A 41 -11.08 1.92 21.74
CA SER A 41 -11.40 2.46 20.41
C SER A 41 -10.41 3.52 19.93
N CYS A 42 -9.72 4.20 20.87
CA CYS A 42 -8.94 5.39 20.55
C CYS A 42 -7.58 5.43 21.24
N GLU A 43 -7.53 5.26 22.56
CA GLU A 43 -6.29 5.47 23.31
C GLU A 43 -5.31 4.31 23.18
N GLN A 44 -5.80 3.06 23.16
CA GLN A 44 -4.95 1.89 22.99
C GLN A 44 -4.21 1.89 21.65
N PRO A 45 -4.88 2.07 20.49
CA PRO A 45 -4.17 2.16 19.20
C PRO A 45 -3.13 3.28 19.14
N ILE A 46 -3.43 4.46 19.71
CA ILE A 46 -2.46 5.57 19.77
C ILE A 46 -1.24 5.18 20.60
N LEU A 47 -1.45 4.58 21.78
CA LEU A 47 -0.35 4.15 22.64
C LEU A 47 0.47 3.05 21.98
N VAL A 48 -0.16 2.12 21.25
CA VAL A 48 0.51 1.08 20.47
C VAL A 48 1.44 1.68 19.41
N VAL A 49 0.95 2.63 18.59
CA VAL A 49 1.80 3.30 17.58
C VAL A 49 2.97 4.02 18.23
N LEU A 50 2.73 4.74 19.33
CA LEU A 50 3.79 5.42 20.08
C LEU A 50 4.81 4.45 20.68
N ALA A 51 4.36 3.27 21.13
CA ALA A 51 5.20 2.23 21.71
C ALA A 51 6.06 1.52 20.63
N LEU A 52 5.47 1.17 19.47
CA LEU A 52 6.21 0.65 18.31
C LEU A 52 7.29 1.63 17.82
N ASN A 53 7.02 2.94 17.95
CA ASN A 53 7.92 4.02 17.58
C ASN A 53 8.55 4.72 18.79
N THR A 54 8.85 3.95 19.85
CA THR A 54 9.48 4.50 21.05
C THR A 54 10.74 5.32 20.71
N ARG A 55 10.82 6.55 21.25
CA ARG A 55 11.83 7.59 20.97
C ARG A 55 11.89 8.13 19.53
N LYS A 56 11.03 7.67 18.63
CA LYS A 56 10.91 8.21 17.27
C LYS A 56 9.72 9.18 17.19
N PRO A 57 9.90 10.35 16.55
CA PRO A 57 8.78 11.26 16.30
C PRO A 57 7.70 10.58 15.42
N CYS A 58 6.49 10.48 15.94
CA CYS A 58 5.28 10.05 15.24
C CYS A 58 4.49 11.28 14.81
N ARG A 59 4.12 11.38 13.54
CA ARG A 59 3.27 12.45 13.03
C ARG A 59 1.86 12.36 13.61
N ALA A 60 1.22 13.49 13.88
CA ALA A 60 -0.16 13.50 14.38
C ALA A 60 -1.16 12.82 13.44
N SER A 61 -0.98 12.94 12.11
CA SER A 61 -1.82 12.28 11.11
C SER A 61 -1.83 10.76 11.25
N LEU A 62 -0.67 10.14 11.51
CA LEU A 62 -0.57 8.70 11.76
C LEU A 62 -1.33 8.29 13.03
N LEU A 63 -1.18 9.04 14.11
CA LEU A 63 -1.89 8.78 15.36
C LEU A 63 -3.40 8.98 15.22
N LYS A 64 -3.82 9.90 14.34
CA LYS A 64 -5.23 10.07 14.01
C LYS A 64 -5.80 8.84 13.32
N VAL A 65 -5.11 8.33 12.29
CA VAL A 65 -5.53 7.10 11.59
C VAL A 65 -5.65 5.92 12.56
N ALA A 66 -4.72 5.79 13.51
CA ALA A 66 -4.74 4.69 14.47
C ALA A 66 -5.89 4.80 15.48
N GLY A 67 -6.10 5.98 16.07
CA GLY A 67 -7.05 6.19 17.17
C GLY A 67 -8.43 6.72 16.78
N PHE A 68 -8.63 7.11 15.54
CA PHE A 68 -9.86 7.67 15.04
C PHE A 68 -10.12 7.08 13.66
N GLU A 69 -11.32 6.58 13.41
CA GLU A 69 -11.71 5.94 12.13
C GLU A 69 -11.44 6.84 10.90
N PHE A 70 -11.22 8.15 11.10
CA PHE A 70 -10.97 9.12 10.06
C PHE A 70 -9.71 9.96 10.32
N PRO A 71 -8.81 10.13 9.32
CA PRO A 71 -7.64 11.02 9.41
C PRO A 71 -8.00 12.49 9.67
N SER A 72 -9.24 12.87 9.38
CA SER A 72 -9.78 14.23 9.53
C SER A 72 -10.21 14.57 10.96
N ALA A 73 -9.99 13.69 11.93
CA ALA A 73 -10.29 13.97 13.33
C ALA A 73 -9.67 15.33 13.76
N PRO A 74 -10.46 16.19 14.43
CA PRO A 74 -9.97 17.47 14.93
C PRO A 74 -8.71 17.31 15.79
N ASP A 75 -7.74 18.22 15.64
CA ASP A 75 -6.50 18.23 16.45
C ASP A 75 -6.77 18.19 17.96
N ASN A 76 -7.86 18.83 18.40
CA ASN A 76 -8.28 18.88 19.79
C ASN A 76 -8.70 17.51 20.34
N ASP A 77 -9.14 16.58 19.50
CA ASP A 77 -9.48 15.21 19.92
C ASP A 77 -8.21 14.40 20.18
N LEU A 78 -7.24 14.44 19.26
CA LEU A 78 -5.94 13.80 19.45
C LEU A 78 -5.21 14.35 20.67
N GLN A 79 -5.16 15.67 20.84
CA GLN A 79 -4.53 16.29 22.02
C GLN A 79 -5.19 15.84 23.33
N ARG A 80 -6.53 15.73 23.38
CA ARG A 80 -7.25 15.22 24.54
C ARG A 80 -6.93 13.75 24.80
N ALA A 81 -6.90 12.91 23.77
CA ALA A 81 -6.52 11.50 23.89
C ALA A 81 -5.10 11.35 24.44
N ILE A 82 -4.11 12.05 23.86
CA ILE A 82 -2.73 12.07 24.36
C ILE A 82 -2.64 12.55 25.80
N SER A 83 -3.39 13.61 26.16
CA SER A 83 -3.43 14.10 27.53
C SER A 83 -3.99 13.06 28.51
N ARG A 84 -4.99 12.27 28.10
CA ARG A 84 -5.52 11.16 28.91
C ARG A 84 -4.53 10.01 29.02
N ILE A 85 -3.91 9.58 27.93
CA ILE A 85 -2.85 8.55 27.94
C ILE A 85 -1.71 8.97 28.88
N ARG A 86 -1.26 10.22 28.78
CA ARG A 86 -0.23 10.78 29.67
C ARG A 86 -0.68 10.84 31.13
N GLY A 87 -1.93 11.27 31.35
CA GLY A 87 -2.49 11.61 32.66
C GLY A 87 -3.09 10.44 33.45
N LYS A 88 -3.40 9.32 32.80
CA LYS A 88 -3.85 8.09 33.46
C LYS A 88 -2.71 7.59 34.34
N ALA A 89 -2.81 7.88 35.62
CA ALA A 89 -1.96 7.37 36.67
C ALA A 89 -2.79 7.36 37.94
N SER A 90 -3.04 6.16 38.45
CA SER A 90 -3.65 5.95 39.75
C SER A 90 -2.85 6.74 40.79
N LEU A 91 -3.56 7.47 41.65
CA LEU A 91 -3.06 8.35 42.73
C LEU A 91 -1.64 7.99 43.20
N GLY A 92 -0.62 8.67 42.65
CA GLY A 92 0.79 8.53 43.06
C GLY A 92 1.74 7.95 42.01
N ALA A 93 1.26 7.37 40.91
CA ALA A 93 2.11 6.99 39.78
C ALA A 93 2.46 8.23 38.92
N ARG A 94 3.72 8.31 38.47
CA ARG A 94 4.17 9.30 37.48
C ARG A 94 3.52 9.03 36.11
N ARG A 95 3.38 10.10 35.35
CA ARG A 95 2.80 10.12 34.00
C ARG A 95 3.68 9.36 33.00
N LEU A 96 3.09 8.80 31.96
CA LEU A 96 3.88 8.29 30.82
C LEU A 96 4.69 9.45 30.21
N PRO A 97 5.98 9.23 29.89
CA PRO A 97 6.86 10.29 29.38
C PRO A 97 6.57 10.56 27.90
N ILE A 98 5.43 11.16 27.62
CA ILE A 98 5.04 11.63 26.29
C ILE A 98 5.17 13.16 26.34
N PRO A 99 6.23 13.76 25.76
CA PRO A 99 6.41 15.21 25.78
C PRO A 99 5.21 15.95 25.15
N HIS A 100 5.10 17.24 25.44
CA HIS A 100 4.14 18.09 24.72
C HIS A 100 4.46 18.12 23.22
N ARG A 101 3.41 18.29 22.40
CA ARG A 101 3.50 18.33 20.93
C ARG A 101 4.63 19.27 20.53
N SER A 102 5.55 18.78 19.71
CA SER A 102 6.65 19.60 19.19
C SER A 102 6.13 20.62 18.18
N MET A 103 6.96 21.61 17.79
CA MET A 103 6.62 22.53 16.70
C MET A 103 6.43 21.82 15.34
N GLN A 104 6.92 20.58 15.20
CA GLN A 104 6.87 19.80 13.96
C GLN A 104 5.63 18.89 13.86
N ASP A 105 4.63 19.11 14.72
CA ASP A 105 3.42 18.28 14.75
C ASP A 105 3.68 16.79 15.01
N THR A 106 4.61 16.52 15.94
CA THR A 106 4.97 15.15 16.31
C THR A 106 4.81 14.89 17.80
N TYR A 107 4.57 13.61 18.10
CA TYR A 107 4.54 13.03 19.44
C TYR A 107 5.51 11.86 19.50
N HIS A 108 6.05 11.54 20.66
CA HIS A 108 6.82 10.31 20.85
C HIS A 108 6.71 9.84 22.30
N LEU A 109 6.93 8.55 22.51
CA LEU A 109 7.07 7.96 23.84
C LEU A 109 8.56 7.95 24.22
N ASP A 110 8.95 8.74 25.22
CA ASP A 110 10.33 8.81 25.72
C ASP A 110 10.59 7.74 26.79
N LEU A 111 10.39 6.48 26.41
CA LEU A 111 10.84 5.32 27.17
C LEU A 111 12.11 4.74 26.54
N PRO A 112 12.98 4.10 27.32
CA PRO A 112 13.98 3.22 26.74
C PRO A 112 13.35 2.07 25.95
N TRP A 113 14.01 1.64 24.87
CA TRP A 113 13.48 0.56 24.02
C TRP A 113 13.33 -0.78 24.75
N TRP A 114 14.09 -1.01 25.83
CA TRP A 114 13.98 -2.22 26.67
C TRP A 114 12.79 -2.18 27.64
N ASP A 115 12.17 -1.01 27.82
CA ASP A 115 10.98 -0.85 28.66
C ASP A 115 9.67 -1.01 27.85
N VAL A 116 9.77 -1.30 26.54
CA VAL A 116 8.63 -1.64 25.68
C VAL A 116 8.88 -3.01 25.08
N ASP A 117 8.00 -3.97 25.37
CA ASP A 117 8.19 -5.38 25.01
C ASP A 117 8.42 -5.61 23.51
N ALA A 118 7.63 -4.97 22.65
CA ALA A 118 7.75 -5.08 21.20
C ALA A 118 9.09 -4.56 20.67
N THR A 119 9.55 -3.38 21.14
CA THR A 119 10.85 -2.85 20.71
C THR A 119 11.99 -3.64 21.32
N SER A 120 11.85 -4.14 22.55
CA SER A 120 12.83 -5.03 23.17
C SER A 120 12.98 -6.32 22.37
N PHE A 121 11.86 -6.90 21.93
CA PHE A 121 11.83 -8.08 21.06
C PHE A 121 12.53 -7.82 19.71
N VAL A 122 12.19 -6.72 19.04
CA VAL A 122 12.84 -6.32 17.77
C VAL A 122 14.34 -6.10 17.94
N MET A 123 14.77 -5.50 19.04
CA MET A 123 16.20 -5.24 19.27
C MET A 123 16.98 -6.51 19.61
N ALA A 124 16.40 -7.43 20.39
CA ALA A 124 17.03 -8.69 20.75
C ALA A 124 17.22 -9.62 19.54
N THR A 125 16.26 -9.63 18.62
CA THR A 125 16.28 -10.48 17.40
C THR A 125 17.27 -10.02 16.33
N ARG A 126 17.77 -8.78 16.37
CA ARG A 126 18.81 -8.29 15.43
C ARG A 126 20.10 -9.12 15.46
N ASN A 127 20.37 -9.81 16.56
CA ASN A 127 21.50 -10.72 16.70
C ASN A 127 20.99 -12.09 17.16
N VAL A 128 20.00 -12.62 16.45
CA VAL A 128 19.28 -13.86 16.83
C VAL A 128 20.23 -15.05 17.01
N GLU A 129 21.32 -15.12 16.25
CA GLU A 129 22.31 -16.21 16.31
C GLU A 129 23.08 -16.26 17.64
N ALA A 130 23.13 -15.15 18.38
CA ALA A 130 23.80 -15.06 19.68
C ALA A 130 22.86 -15.38 20.86
N LEU A 131 21.57 -15.59 20.61
CA LEU A 131 20.59 -15.85 21.67
C LEU A 131 20.72 -17.28 22.18
N SER A 132 20.75 -17.42 23.50
CA SER A 132 20.60 -18.72 24.17
C SER A 132 19.15 -19.22 24.13
N ALA A 133 18.96 -20.53 24.32
CA ALA A 133 17.62 -21.12 24.39
C ALA A 133 16.73 -20.47 25.49
N VAL A 134 17.33 -20.02 26.60
CA VAL A 134 16.61 -19.32 27.68
C VAL A 134 16.13 -17.93 27.23
N GLU A 135 16.96 -17.21 26.47
CA GLU A 135 16.57 -15.90 25.93
C GLU A 135 15.50 -16.05 24.85
N ILE A 136 15.62 -17.06 23.99
CA ILE A 136 14.59 -17.39 22.99
C ILE A 136 13.27 -17.70 23.70
N GLU A 137 13.27 -18.56 24.70
CA GLU A 137 12.07 -18.89 25.48
C GLU A 137 11.44 -17.65 26.13
N HIS A 138 12.27 -16.76 26.68
CA HIS A 138 11.80 -15.49 27.23
C HIS A 138 11.12 -14.61 26.15
N LEU A 139 11.73 -14.48 24.97
CA LEU A 139 11.17 -13.71 23.85
C LEU A 139 9.84 -14.29 23.35
N LEU A 140 9.73 -15.62 23.26
CA LEU A 140 8.49 -16.29 22.88
C LEU A 140 7.38 -16.01 23.90
N GLY A 141 7.69 -16.04 25.20
CA GLY A 141 6.74 -15.74 26.28
C GLY A 141 6.27 -14.29 26.37
N LEU A 142 6.88 -13.36 25.60
CA LEU A 142 6.37 -11.99 25.51
C LEU A 142 5.02 -11.93 24.77
N TRP A 143 4.80 -12.83 23.82
CA TRP A 143 3.60 -12.86 22.97
C TRP A 143 2.44 -13.57 23.67
N GLN A 144 1.35 -12.83 23.90
CA GLN A 144 0.13 -13.35 24.53
C GLN A 144 -1.05 -13.47 23.56
N ALA A 145 -1.01 -12.75 22.44
CA ALA A 145 -2.01 -12.74 21.37
C ALA A 145 -1.42 -12.10 20.11
N ASP A 146 -2.11 -12.19 18.97
CA ASP A 146 -1.78 -11.37 17.79
C ASP A 146 -2.17 -9.90 18.03
N PRO A 147 -1.21 -8.96 18.16
CA PRO A 147 -1.54 -7.56 18.40
C PRO A 147 -2.26 -6.91 17.21
N ARG A 148 -2.20 -7.46 15.98
CA ARG A 148 -2.97 -6.95 14.84
C ARG A 148 -4.45 -7.24 14.97
N GLU A 149 -4.82 -8.36 15.57
CA GLU A 149 -6.22 -8.70 15.83
C GLU A 149 -6.79 -7.86 16.97
N LEU A 150 -5.97 -7.58 17.99
CA LEU A 150 -6.35 -6.70 19.10
C LEU A 150 -6.45 -5.23 18.68
N TYR A 151 -5.63 -4.80 17.72
CA TYR A 151 -5.49 -3.40 17.30
C TYR A 151 -5.60 -3.23 15.77
N PRO A 152 -6.74 -3.59 15.15
CA PRO A 152 -6.89 -3.60 13.70
C PRO A 152 -6.84 -2.21 13.07
N SER A 153 -7.04 -1.13 13.85
CA SER A 153 -6.94 0.25 13.37
C SER A 153 -5.50 0.75 13.26
N VAL A 154 -4.52 0.05 13.87
CA VAL A 154 -3.11 0.41 13.74
C VAL A 154 -2.64 0.02 12.33
N PRO A 155 -2.08 0.95 11.54
CA PRO A 155 -1.65 0.66 10.17
C PRO A 155 -0.69 -0.53 10.10
N GLN A 156 -0.89 -1.41 9.11
CA GLN A 156 -0.06 -2.61 8.91
C GLN A 156 1.43 -2.28 8.77
N SER A 157 1.75 -1.07 8.29
CA SER A 157 3.13 -0.59 8.20
C SER A 157 3.87 -0.54 9.53
N GLU A 158 3.19 -0.16 10.61
CA GLU A 158 3.79 -0.03 11.93
C GLU A 158 4.17 -1.39 12.52
N TRP A 159 3.46 -2.44 12.12
CA TRP A 159 3.69 -3.81 12.57
C TRP A 159 4.86 -4.49 11.87
N ARG A 160 5.26 -4.04 10.68
CA ARG A 160 6.26 -4.71 9.83
C ARG A 160 7.57 -5.03 10.57
N PRO A 161 8.22 -4.08 11.30
CA PRO A 161 9.50 -4.37 11.93
C PRO A 161 9.38 -5.45 13.01
N LEU A 162 8.27 -5.44 13.76
CA LEU A 162 8.00 -6.41 14.81
C LEU A 162 7.79 -7.81 14.24
N PHE A 163 6.92 -7.94 13.24
CA PHE A 163 6.70 -9.25 12.65
C PHE A 163 7.92 -9.73 11.88
N ALA A 164 8.69 -8.84 11.24
CA ALA A 164 9.96 -9.20 10.61
C ALA A 164 10.94 -9.86 11.58
N ALA A 165 11.14 -9.24 12.74
CA ALA A 165 11.87 -9.83 13.85
C ALA A 165 11.30 -11.20 14.28
N ALA A 166 9.98 -11.36 14.31
CA ALA A 166 9.33 -12.60 14.69
C ALA A 166 9.59 -13.73 13.69
N GLY A 167 9.54 -13.44 12.38
CA GLY A 167 9.90 -14.40 11.34
C GLY A 167 11.39 -14.76 11.33
N GLU A 168 12.28 -13.80 11.63
CA GLU A 168 13.70 -14.07 11.82
C GLU A 168 13.95 -15.01 13.00
N LEU A 169 13.26 -14.78 14.13
CA LEU A 169 13.32 -15.64 15.31
C LEU A 169 12.85 -17.06 14.98
N ASP A 170 11.69 -17.24 14.33
CA ASP A 170 11.22 -18.58 13.97
C ASP A 170 12.16 -19.30 13.01
N ARG A 171 12.70 -18.59 12.01
CA ARG A 171 13.69 -19.15 11.07
C ARG A 171 14.92 -19.64 11.82
N HIS A 172 15.43 -18.86 12.78
CA HIS A 172 16.54 -19.29 13.63
C HIS A 172 16.17 -20.50 14.49
N ILE A 173 15.00 -20.49 15.14
CA ILE A 173 14.51 -21.63 15.93
C ILE A 173 14.49 -22.90 15.08
N GLN A 174 14.08 -22.84 13.81
CA GLN A 174 14.09 -23.99 12.90
C GLN A 174 15.49 -24.59 12.67
N THR A 175 16.56 -23.81 12.84
CA THR A 175 17.95 -24.27 12.74
C THR A 175 18.47 -24.94 14.02
N LEU A 176 17.81 -24.74 15.16
CA LEU A 176 18.24 -25.30 16.44
C LEU A 176 18.12 -26.84 16.47
N PRO A 177 18.99 -27.52 17.25
CA PRO A 177 18.85 -28.95 17.54
C PRO A 177 17.44 -29.26 18.05
N ARG A 178 16.90 -30.42 17.64
CA ARG A 178 15.53 -30.81 18.01
C ARG A 178 15.29 -30.80 19.53
N ALA A 179 16.27 -31.26 20.31
CA ALA A 179 16.18 -31.27 21.77
C ALA A 179 16.03 -29.87 22.38
N GLU A 180 16.69 -28.84 21.82
CA GLU A 180 16.55 -27.46 22.27
C GLU A 180 15.19 -26.89 21.87
N ARG A 181 14.74 -27.15 20.63
CA ARG A 181 13.41 -26.73 20.17
C ARG A 181 12.27 -27.32 20.99
N ASP A 182 12.36 -28.62 21.30
CA ASP A 182 11.35 -29.32 22.10
C ASP A 182 11.31 -28.80 23.55
N GLY A 183 12.37 -28.12 24.01
CA GLY A 183 12.44 -27.45 25.31
C GLY A 183 11.82 -26.05 25.36
N LEU A 184 11.40 -25.48 24.22
CA LEU A 184 10.78 -24.14 24.15
C LEU A 184 9.28 -24.23 24.43
N ALA A 185 8.88 -24.04 25.69
CA ALA A 185 7.51 -24.23 26.15
C ALA A 185 6.52 -23.27 25.46
N ASN A 186 6.95 -22.04 25.15
CA ASN A 186 6.09 -21.03 24.51
C ASN A 186 6.05 -21.10 22.97
N LEU A 187 6.78 -22.02 22.34
CA LEU A 187 6.91 -22.07 20.87
C LEU A 187 5.57 -22.31 20.16
N ASN A 188 4.73 -23.21 20.67
CA ASN A 188 3.44 -23.51 20.04
C ASN A 188 2.47 -22.34 20.15
N THR A 189 2.41 -21.68 21.31
CA THR A 189 1.59 -20.47 21.50
C THR A 189 2.06 -19.36 20.57
N PHE A 190 3.37 -19.08 20.55
CA PHE A 190 3.93 -18.09 19.63
C PHE A 190 3.57 -18.39 18.17
N ARG A 191 3.67 -19.64 17.71
CA ARG A 191 3.30 -20.00 16.34
C ARG A 191 1.81 -19.88 16.06
N ALA A 192 0.96 -20.25 17.02
CA ALA A 192 -0.48 -20.12 16.89
C ALA A 192 -0.90 -18.64 16.77
N GLU A 193 -0.37 -17.80 17.64
CA GLU A 193 -0.74 -16.37 17.71
C GLU A 193 -0.06 -15.51 16.64
N VAL A 194 1.15 -15.86 16.20
CA VAL A 194 1.97 -14.99 15.32
C VAL A 194 2.09 -15.56 13.91
N MET A 195 2.20 -16.89 13.77
CA MET A 195 2.60 -17.53 12.51
C MET A 195 1.45 -17.91 11.58
N HIS A 196 0.22 -18.09 12.10
CA HIS A 196 -0.95 -18.27 11.24
C HIS A 196 -1.25 -17.04 10.36
N THR A 197 -0.85 -15.86 10.84
CA THR A 197 -1.12 -14.54 10.23
C THR A 197 0.12 -13.89 9.60
N THR A 198 1.33 -14.41 9.80
CA THR A 198 2.58 -13.91 9.16
C THR A 198 3.00 -14.64 7.89
N ASN A 199 2.23 -15.62 7.41
CA ASN A 199 2.40 -16.18 6.05
C ASN A 199 2.33 -15.13 4.92
N VAL A 200 2.03 -13.86 5.25
CA VAL A 200 2.00 -12.71 4.34
C VAL A 200 3.38 -12.04 4.11
N GLY A 201 4.42 -12.26 4.94
CA GLY A 201 5.53 -11.28 5.00
C GLY A 201 6.98 -11.72 4.76
N LEU A 202 7.43 -12.87 5.29
CA LEU A 202 8.85 -12.97 5.73
C LEU A 202 9.70 -14.07 5.09
N GLY A 203 9.09 -14.88 4.22
CA GLY A 203 9.79 -15.81 3.31
C GLY A 203 9.50 -15.54 1.84
N GLN A 204 8.78 -14.46 1.54
CA GLN A 204 8.14 -14.20 0.25
C GLN A 204 8.80 -13.06 -0.55
N GLU A 205 10.10 -12.78 -0.38
CA GLU A 205 10.79 -11.88 -1.33
C GLU A 205 10.65 -12.35 -2.79
N ALA A 206 10.53 -13.67 -3.00
CA ALA A 206 10.33 -14.27 -4.32
C ALA A 206 8.90 -14.15 -4.87
N THR A 207 7.93 -13.68 -4.08
CA THR A 207 6.51 -13.61 -4.46
C THR A 207 5.87 -12.25 -4.18
N ARG A 208 6.62 -11.28 -3.65
CA ARG A 208 6.14 -9.90 -3.56
C ARG A 208 5.77 -9.43 -4.95
N LYS A 209 4.56 -8.91 -5.04
CA LYS A 209 4.05 -8.29 -6.25
C LYS A 209 4.93 -7.11 -6.64
N THR A 210 5.29 -7.02 -7.90
CA THR A 210 6.19 -5.99 -8.43
C THR A 210 5.36 -4.80 -8.89
N LEU A 211 5.64 -3.62 -8.34
CA LEU A 211 5.00 -2.37 -8.75
C LEU A 211 6.00 -1.48 -9.47
N LEU A 212 5.56 -0.90 -10.59
CA LEU A 212 6.27 0.19 -11.26
C LEU A 212 5.70 1.53 -10.78
N VAL A 213 6.53 2.38 -10.19
CA VAL A 213 6.18 3.76 -9.83
C VAL A 213 6.89 4.70 -10.79
N ILE A 214 6.12 5.54 -11.47
CA ILE A 214 6.58 6.50 -12.47
C ILE A 214 6.32 7.91 -11.90
N GLU A 215 7.34 8.53 -11.33
CA GLU A 215 7.23 9.81 -10.60
C GLU A 215 8.59 10.53 -10.67
N ASP A 216 8.58 11.76 -11.16
CA ASP A 216 9.80 12.56 -11.38
C ASP A 216 10.32 13.20 -10.09
N ASN A 217 9.42 13.52 -9.16
CA ASN A 217 9.76 14.06 -7.86
C ASN A 217 10.29 12.97 -6.94
N SER A 218 11.62 12.88 -6.83
CA SER A 218 12.31 11.90 -5.97
C SER A 218 11.80 11.83 -4.51
N SER A 219 11.37 12.95 -3.92
CA SER A 219 10.82 12.97 -2.56
C SER A 219 9.46 12.28 -2.50
N VAL A 220 8.59 12.57 -3.48
CA VAL A 220 7.27 11.91 -3.61
C VAL A 220 7.44 10.44 -3.95
N ALA A 221 8.32 10.10 -4.88
CA ALA A 221 8.60 8.73 -5.26
C ALA A 221 9.11 7.88 -4.08
N SER A 222 10.02 8.45 -3.27
CA SER A 222 10.53 7.79 -2.05
C SER A 222 9.42 7.56 -1.02
N LEU A 223 8.55 8.56 -0.84
CA LEU A 223 7.39 8.44 0.04
C LEU A 223 6.42 7.35 -0.43
N ILE A 224 6.11 7.31 -1.74
CA ILE A 224 5.27 6.26 -2.33
C ILE A 224 5.90 4.88 -2.11
N ALA A 225 7.20 4.73 -2.36
CA ALA A 225 7.90 3.46 -2.16
C ALA A 225 7.93 3.01 -0.70
N GLU A 226 8.12 3.94 0.26
CA GLU A 226 8.03 3.65 1.69
C GLU A 226 6.64 3.15 2.06
N MET A 227 5.58 3.79 1.56
CA MET A 227 4.21 3.36 1.80
C MET A 227 3.90 1.98 1.20
N LEU A 228 4.46 1.71 0.02
CA LEU A 228 4.29 0.46 -0.72
C LEU A 228 5.37 -0.58 -0.36
N SER A 229 5.90 -0.53 0.86
CA SER A 229 6.90 -1.47 1.41
C SER A 229 6.52 -2.96 1.26
N ASP A 230 5.23 -3.31 1.13
CA ASP A 230 4.78 -4.71 0.94
C ASP A 230 5.07 -5.22 -0.48
N TYR A 231 5.34 -4.31 -1.39
CA TYR A 231 5.56 -4.59 -2.80
C TYR A 231 7.05 -4.46 -3.12
N ARG A 232 7.48 -5.10 -4.21
CA ARG A 232 8.76 -4.79 -4.83
C ARG A 232 8.56 -3.58 -5.73
N VAL A 233 9.00 -2.40 -5.29
CA VAL A 233 8.79 -1.15 -6.02
C VAL A 233 10.00 -0.82 -6.90
N HIS A 234 9.78 -0.67 -8.19
CA HIS A 234 10.72 -0.07 -9.13
C HIS A 234 10.31 1.36 -9.41
N ILE A 235 11.21 2.32 -9.15
CA ILE A 235 10.96 3.74 -9.42
C ILE A 235 11.66 4.12 -10.72
N VAL A 236 10.92 4.77 -11.61
CA VAL A 236 11.44 5.44 -12.80
C VAL A 236 10.98 6.89 -12.77
N SER A 237 11.87 7.82 -13.13
CA SER A 237 11.64 9.26 -12.93
C SER A 237 11.39 10.03 -14.23
N SER A 238 11.20 9.34 -15.35
CA SER A 238 10.97 9.98 -16.64
C SER A 238 10.12 9.09 -17.56
N MET A 239 9.45 9.72 -18.52
CA MET A 239 8.73 8.99 -19.57
C MET A 239 9.67 8.05 -20.33
N ARG A 240 10.87 8.51 -20.70
CA ARG A 240 11.81 7.70 -21.49
C ARG A 240 12.20 6.42 -20.77
N ASP A 241 12.60 6.54 -19.51
CA ASP A 241 13.08 5.41 -18.72
C ASP A 241 11.92 4.45 -18.39
N SER A 242 10.70 4.97 -18.25
CA SER A 242 9.52 4.11 -18.08
C SER A 242 9.24 3.24 -19.29
N LEU A 243 9.34 3.78 -20.51
CA LEU A 243 9.12 3.04 -21.75
C LEU A 243 10.20 1.98 -21.96
N GLU A 244 11.45 2.30 -21.62
CA GLU A 244 12.56 1.35 -21.63
C GLU A 244 12.34 0.23 -20.60
N PHE A 245 11.95 0.58 -19.38
CA PHE A 245 11.68 -0.40 -18.31
C PHE A 245 10.56 -1.36 -18.70
N LEU A 246 9.43 -0.85 -19.21
CA LEU A 246 8.28 -1.65 -19.66
C LEU A 246 8.68 -2.64 -20.76
N ARG A 247 9.53 -2.22 -21.70
CA ARG A 247 10.05 -3.08 -22.77
C ARG A 247 10.93 -4.21 -22.23
N GLU A 248 11.75 -3.95 -21.21
CA GLU A 248 12.69 -4.92 -20.65
C GLU A 248 12.05 -5.90 -19.65
N HIS A 249 10.98 -5.49 -18.97
CA HIS A 249 10.37 -6.23 -17.85
C HIS A 249 8.96 -6.74 -18.18
N GLN A 250 8.71 -7.13 -19.44
CA GLN A 250 7.41 -7.65 -19.86
C GLN A 250 7.00 -8.87 -19.03
N GLY A 251 5.77 -8.86 -18.51
CA GLY A 251 5.22 -9.95 -17.69
C GLY A 251 5.81 -10.05 -16.27
N GLN A 252 6.65 -9.11 -15.84
CA GLN A 252 7.25 -9.10 -14.49
C GLN A 252 6.63 -8.05 -13.55
N ILE A 253 5.75 -7.20 -14.07
CA ILE A 253 5.11 -6.11 -13.34
C ILE A 253 3.66 -6.50 -13.05
N ASP A 254 3.26 -6.41 -11.79
CA ASP A 254 1.90 -6.73 -11.34
C ASP A 254 0.97 -5.51 -11.29
N GLY A 255 1.52 -4.30 -11.29
CA GLY A 255 0.76 -3.06 -11.40
C GLY A 255 1.64 -1.83 -11.56
N ALA A 256 1.05 -0.72 -12.01
CA ALA A 256 1.76 0.54 -12.19
C ALA A 256 1.06 1.71 -11.50
N VAL A 257 1.86 2.64 -10.97
CA VAL A 257 1.43 3.89 -10.37
C VAL A 257 2.13 5.01 -11.12
N ILE A 258 1.36 5.84 -11.81
CA ILE A 258 1.88 6.73 -12.84
C ILE A 258 1.50 8.15 -12.48
N ASP A 259 2.47 9.05 -12.33
CA ASP A 259 2.17 10.48 -12.23
C ASP A 259 1.83 11.07 -13.61
N LEU A 260 0.89 12.00 -13.62
CA LEU A 260 0.42 12.63 -14.85
C LEU A 260 1.51 13.53 -15.47
N HIS A 261 2.30 14.19 -14.62
CA HIS A 261 3.29 15.21 -14.99
C HIS A 261 4.68 14.68 -14.65
N LEU A 262 5.38 14.07 -15.62
CA LEU A 262 6.70 13.46 -15.38
C LEU A 262 7.87 14.38 -15.71
N ASP A 263 7.62 15.56 -16.28
CA ASP A 263 8.65 16.57 -16.45
C ASP A 263 8.32 17.81 -15.59
N ASN A 264 9.36 18.47 -15.11
CA ASN A 264 9.24 19.72 -14.34
C ASN A 264 8.60 20.87 -15.14
N GLU A 265 8.35 20.67 -16.44
CA GLU A 265 7.57 21.59 -17.27
C GLU A 265 6.09 21.38 -16.97
N LYS A 266 5.52 22.24 -16.10
CA LYS A 266 4.15 22.20 -15.53
C LYS A 266 2.95 22.02 -16.50
N LEU A 267 3.18 21.90 -17.81
CA LEU A 267 2.17 21.73 -18.84
C LEU A 267 2.36 20.44 -19.65
N ASP A 268 3.34 19.61 -19.29
CA ASP A 268 3.52 18.33 -19.94
C ASP A 268 2.46 17.32 -19.43
N TYR A 269 2.02 16.46 -20.33
CA TYR A 269 1.13 15.34 -20.03
C TYR A 269 1.83 14.04 -20.40
N SER A 270 3.14 13.98 -20.13
CA SER A 270 4.01 12.86 -20.50
C SER A 270 3.56 11.54 -19.88
N GLY A 271 2.92 11.58 -18.69
CA GLY A 271 2.26 10.41 -18.09
C GLY A 271 1.16 9.82 -18.97
N LEU A 272 0.45 10.63 -19.78
CA LEU A 272 -0.54 10.12 -20.74
C LEU A 272 0.12 9.28 -21.83
N THR A 273 1.28 9.70 -22.33
CA THR A 273 2.01 8.92 -23.34
C THR A 273 2.42 7.55 -22.79
N VAL A 274 2.81 7.48 -21.52
CA VAL A 274 3.08 6.20 -20.86
C VAL A 274 1.79 5.38 -20.75
N LEU A 275 0.67 5.98 -20.35
CA LEU A 275 -0.62 5.31 -20.27
C LEU A 275 -1.11 4.77 -21.63
N GLU A 276 -1.00 5.56 -22.70
CA GLU A 276 -1.31 5.13 -24.07
C GLU A 276 -0.46 3.93 -24.48
N ARG A 277 0.84 3.97 -24.16
CA ARG A 277 1.74 2.85 -24.46
C ARG A 277 1.39 1.62 -23.66
N MET A 278 1.16 1.75 -22.35
CA MET A 278 0.73 0.63 -21.54
C MET A 278 -0.63 0.09 -21.97
N SER A 279 -1.56 0.93 -22.44
CA SER A 279 -2.88 0.50 -22.92
C SER A 279 -2.76 -0.34 -24.19
N SER A 280 -1.74 -0.08 -25.00
CA SER A 280 -1.51 -0.79 -26.26
C SER A 280 -0.63 -2.02 -26.12
N ASP A 281 0.43 -1.96 -25.32
CA ASP A 281 1.47 -2.99 -25.25
C ASP A 281 1.41 -3.84 -23.96
N HIS A 282 0.77 -3.32 -22.91
CA HIS A 282 0.77 -3.90 -21.56
C HIS A 282 -0.63 -3.84 -20.94
N ALA A 283 -1.67 -4.12 -21.73
CA ALA A 283 -3.07 -3.96 -21.30
C ALA A 283 -3.39 -4.76 -20.03
N GLU A 284 -2.66 -5.87 -19.79
CA GLU A 284 -2.78 -6.77 -18.64
C GLU A 284 -2.31 -6.18 -17.31
N VAL A 285 -1.46 -5.15 -17.37
CA VAL A 285 -0.92 -4.52 -16.16
C VAL A 285 -1.93 -3.50 -15.64
N PRO A 286 -2.57 -3.73 -14.48
CA PRO A 286 -3.48 -2.74 -13.92
C PRO A 286 -2.69 -1.50 -13.50
N ARG A 287 -3.33 -0.33 -13.60
CA ARG A 287 -2.62 0.93 -13.39
C ARG A 287 -3.45 1.99 -12.70
N LEU A 288 -2.76 2.82 -11.94
CA LEU A 288 -3.28 4.01 -11.27
C LEU A 288 -2.65 5.25 -11.87
N LEU A 289 -3.46 6.31 -11.98
CA LEU A 289 -2.95 7.64 -12.24
C LEU A 289 -2.91 8.42 -10.92
N ILE A 290 -1.78 9.04 -10.62
CA ILE A 290 -1.65 10.03 -9.57
C ILE A 290 -1.58 11.41 -10.24
N THR A 291 -2.27 12.41 -9.70
CA THR A 291 -2.18 13.79 -10.22
C THR A 291 -2.55 14.83 -9.19
N SER A 292 -1.89 16.00 -9.20
CA SER A 292 -2.35 17.19 -8.45
C SER A 292 -3.39 18.01 -9.22
N SER A 293 -3.59 17.70 -10.50
CA SER A 293 -4.40 18.51 -11.42
C SER A 293 -5.81 17.93 -11.56
N THR A 294 -6.81 18.80 -11.70
CA THR A 294 -8.15 18.34 -12.07
C THR A 294 -8.13 17.84 -13.51
N ILE A 295 -8.61 16.62 -13.73
CA ILE A 295 -8.78 16.08 -15.08
C ILE A 295 -9.98 16.78 -15.73
N GLN A 296 -9.79 17.33 -16.92
CA GLN A 296 -10.88 17.95 -17.67
C GLN A 296 -11.81 16.87 -18.23
N GLY A 297 -13.12 17.04 -18.03
CA GLY A 297 -14.14 16.12 -18.54
C GLY A 297 -14.60 15.10 -17.51
N SER A 298 -15.11 13.96 -18.00
CA SER A 298 -15.62 12.89 -17.14
C SER A 298 -14.47 11.99 -16.68
N VAL A 299 -14.24 11.92 -15.37
CA VAL A 299 -13.27 11.03 -14.72
C VAL A 299 -13.48 9.58 -15.18
N GLU A 300 -14.72 9.12 -15.27
CA GLU A 300 -15.02 7.74 -15.70
C GLU A 300 -14.64 7.47 -17.16
N LYS A 301 -14.89 8.44 -18.06
CA LYS A 301 -14.46 8.32 -19.46
C LYS A 301 -12.94 8.23 -19.55
N PHE A 302 -12.25 9.04 -18.77
CA PHE A 302 -10.80 9.06 -18.72
C PHE A 302 -10.24 7.73 -18.14
N LYS A 303 -10.85 7.18 -17.09
CA LYS A 303 -10.48 5.85 -16.57
C LYS A 303 -10.67 4.77 -17.63
N ALA A 304 -11.79 4.78 -18.35
CA ALA A 304 -12.05 3.83 -19.41
C ALA A 304 -11.05 3.93 -20.57
N GLU A 305 -10.75 5.15 -21.03
CA GLU A 305 -9.85 5.42 -22.17
C GLU A 305 -8.44 4.84 -21.97
N TYR A 306 -7.90 4.93 -20.75
CA TYR A 306 -6.55 4.50 -20.41
C TYR A 306 -6.49 3.20 -19.61
N GLY A 307 -7.64 2.56 -19.34
CA GLY A 307 -7.71 1.33 -18.53
C GLY A 307 -7.25 1.53 -17.08
N LEU A 308 -7.59 2.67 -16.47
CA LEU A 308 -7.22 2.99 -15.08
C LEU A 308 -8.13 2.29 -14.09
N SER A 309 -7.55 1.71 -13.03
CA SER A 309 -8.33 1.21 -11.89
C SER A 309 -8.85 2.37 -11.03
N GLU A 310 -8.04 3.40 -10.80
CA GLU A 310 -8.40 4.59 -10.02
C GLU A 310 -7.52 5.79 -10.40
N ILE A 311 -8.04 7.00 -10.14
CA ILE A 311 -7.28 8.25 -10.17
C ILE A 311 -7.14 8.76 -8.74
N VAL A 312 -5.90 8.88 -8.27
CA VAL A 312 -5.56 9.37 -6.93
C VAL A 312 -5.11 10.82 -7.03
N PHE A 313 -5.88 11.73 -6.43
CA PHE A 313 -5.50 13.14 -6.39
C PHE A 313 -4.44 13.40 -5.32
N LYS A 314 -3.31 14.02 -5.69
CA LYS A 314 -2.29 14.54 -4.78
C LYS A 314 -2.92 15.68 -3.97
N ALA A 315 -3.56 15.35 -2.86
CA ALA A 315 -3.86 16.33 -1.83
C ALA A 315 -2.56 16.83 -1.19
N PRO A 316 -2.55 18.00 -0.53
CA PRO A 316 -1.43 18.41 0.32
C PRO A 316 -1.02 17.25 1.23
N GLU A 317 0.29 17.02 1.32
CA GLU A 317 1.05 15.78 1.58
C GLU A 317 0.49 14.76 2.60
N GLU A 318 -0.47 15.11 3.45
CA GLU A 318 -0.98 14.25 4.52
C GLU A 318 -2.28 13.52 4.20
N LYS A 319 -3.06 13.95 3.19
CA LYS A 319 -4.39 13.34 2.91
C LYS A 319 -4.40 12.35 1.75
N ALA A 320 -3.44 12.43 0.83
CA ALA A 320 -3.39 11.52 -0.33
C ALA A 320 -2.86 10.12 0.03
N ILE A 321 -2.10 10.03 1.12
CA ILE A 321 -1.32 8.85 1.51
C ILE A 321 -2.22 7.61 1.75
N PRO A 322 -3.23 7.63 2.64
CA PRO A 322 -4.04 6.44 2.89
C PRO A 322 -4.81 5.97 1.65
N HIS A 323 -5.24 6.92 0.81
CA HIS A 323 -6.01 6.60 -0.39
C HIS A 323 -5.18 5.88 -1.44
N LEU A 324 -3.89 6.21 -1.59
CA LEU A 324 -3.01 5.52 -2.53
C LEU A 324 -2.81 4.05 -2.15
N LEU A 325 -2.56 3.75 -0.87
CA LEU A 325 -2.36 2.37 -0.43
C LEU A 325 -3.61 1.52 -0.69
N ILE A 326 -4.79 2.03 -0.32
CA ILE A 326 -6.07 1.37 -0.57
C ILE A 326 -6.30 1.19 -2.08
N ALA A 327 -5.99 2.21 -2.89
CA ALA A 327 -6.13 2.12 -4.34
C ALA A 327 -5.21 1.06 -4.94
N VAL A 328 -3.96 0.95 -4.48
CA VAL A 328 -3.00 -0.08 -4.93
C VAL A 328 -3.46 -1.47 -4.50
N GLU A 329 -3.89 -1.65 -3.25
CA GLU A 329 -4.40 -2.94 -2.77
C GLU A 329 -5.61 -3.40 -3.57
N ARG A 330 -6.56 -2.49 -3.87
CA ARG A 330 -7.70 -2.78 -4.73
C ARG A 330 -7.24 -3.10 -6.15
N MET A 331 -6.36 -2.30 -6.73
CA MET A 331 -5.79 -2.53 -8.06
C MET A 331 -5.16 -3.93 -8.19
N ILE A 332 -4.41 -4.37 -7.18
CA ILE A 332 -3.67 -5.64 -7.22
C ILE A 332 -4.55 -6.84 -6.88
N ASN A 333 -5.40 -6.74 -5.86
CA ASN A 333 -6.14 -7.88 -5.34
C ASN A 333 -7.50 -8.08 -6.00
N ASP A 334 -8.13 -7.01 -6.50
CA ASP A 334 -9.46 -7.08 -7.09
C ASP A 334 -9.36 -7.62 -8.53
N ARG A 335 -9.53 -8.96 -8.65
CA ARG A 335 -9.53 -9.66 -9.95
C ARG A 335 -10.58 -9.06 -10.89
N ARG A 336 -11.74 -8.68 -10.38
CA ARG A 336 -12.83 -8.12 -11.17
C ARG A 336 -12.44 -6.77 -11.74
N LEU A 337 -11.94 -5.85 -10.92
CA LEU A 337 -11.48 -4.55 -11.39
C LEU A 337 -10.36 -4.69 -12.44
N ARG A 338 -9.42 -5.62 -12.26
CA ARG A 338 -8.38 -5.90 -13.26
C ARG A 338 -8.97 -6.35 -14.59
N ARG A 339 -10.00 -7.20 -14.55
CA ARG A 339 -10.65 -7.68 -15.78
C ARG A 339 -11.52 -6.64 -16.46
N ILE A 340 -12.19 -5.78 -15.70
CA ILE A 340 -12.92 -4.65 -16.25
C ILE A 340 -11.95 -3.63 -16.87
N ALA A 341 -10.84 -3.33 -16.20
CA ALA A 341 -9.81 -2.44 -16.73
C ALA A 341 -9.19 -2.96 -18.03
N GLN A 342 -8.88 -4.27 -18.08
CA GLN A 342 -8.43 -4.95 -19.30
C GLN A 342 -9.46 -4.84 -20.42
N PHE A 343 -10.73 -5.14 -20.13
CA PHE A 343 -11.82 -5.04 -21.10
C PHE A 343 -11.92 -3.63 -21.68
N ASN A 344 -11.86 -2.59 -20.84
CA ASN A 344 -11.89 -1.20 -21.28
C ASN A 344 -10.68 -0.83 -22.17
N ALA A 345 -9.49 -1.33 -21.84
CA ALA A 345 -8.30 -1.12 -22.67
C ALA A 345 -8.45 -1.79 -24.05
N ASP A 346 -8.95 -3.03 -24.09
CA ASP A 346 -9.18 -3.80 -25.32
C ASP A 346 -10.26 -3.15 -26.20
N THR A 347 -11.37 -2.70 -25.60
CA THR A 347 -12.43 -2.01 -26.35
C THR A 347 -11.97 -0.66 -26.88
N ALA A 348 -11.19 0.10 -26.10
CA ALA A 348 -10.58 1.34 -26.58
C ALA A 348 -9.62 1.09 -27.76
N ALA A 349 -8.83 0.01 -27.71
CA ALA A 349 -7.95 -0.37 -28.81
C ALA A 349 -8.72 -0.73 -30.09
N ILE A 350 -9.79 -1.52 -29.98
CA ILE A 350 -10.68 -1.88 -31.09
C ILE A 350 -11.35 -0.63 -31.67
N GLY A 351 -11.91 0.25 -30.82
CA GLY A 351 -12.54 1.50 -31.24
C GLY A 351 -11.58 2.40 -32.02
N ARG A 352 -10.33 2.56 -31.54
CA ARG A 352 -9.26 3.27 -32.27
C ARG A 352 -8.95 2.63 -33.63
N ALA A 353 -8.90 1.30 -33.71
CA ALA A 353 -8.64 0.61 -34.96
C ALA A 353 -9.76 0.86 -36.00
N ILE A 354 -11.03 0.79 -35.59
CA ILE A 354 -12.18 1.09 -36.44
C ILE A 354 -12.15 2.56 -36.89
N GLY A 355 -11.95 3.50 -35.97
CA GLY A 355 -11.85 4.93 -36.27
C GLY A 355 -10.70 5.29 -37.22
N GLY A 356 -9.56 4.61 -37.08
CA GLY A 356 -8.42 4.73 -38.00
C GLY A 356 -8.77 4.31 -39.43
N ARG A 357 -9.46 3.16 -39.60
CA ARG A 357 -9.95 2.70 -40.91
C ARG A 357 -10.95 3.68 -41.52
N LEU A 358 -11.90 4.18 -40.74
CA LEU A 358 -12.86 5.19 -41.18
C LEU A 358 -12.15 6.44 -41.72
N THR A 359 -11.15 6.93 -40.98
CA THR A 359 -10.34 8.08 -41.38
C THR A 359 -9.58 7.82 -42.69
N ALA A 360 -9.00 6.62 -42.84
CA ALA A 360 -8.31 6.23 -44.07
C ALA A 360 -9.25 6.17 -45.28
N HIS A 361 -10.44 5.58 -45.14
CA HIS A 361 -11.45 5.53 -46.20
C HIS A 361 -11.93 6.94 -46.61
N ARG A 362 -12.24 7.80 -45.64
CA ARG A 362 -12.61 9.21 -45.89
C ARG A 362 -11.49 9.99 -46.57
N ARG A 363 -10.24 9.77 -46.17
CA ARG A 363 -9.07 10.39 -46.82
C ARG A 363 -8.93 9.92 -48.28
N LYS A 364 -9.07 8.62 -48.53
CA LYS A 364 -9.00 8.05 -49.89
C LYS A 364 -10.10 8.61 -50.79
N TYR A 365 -11.35 8.69 -50.30
CA TYR A 365 -12.44 9.32 -51.02
C TYR A 365 -12.14 10.79 -51.36
N ARG A 366 -11.71 11.59 -50.37
CA ARG A 366 -11.38 13.01 -50.60
C ARG A 366 -10.28 13.24 -51.63
N LEU A 367 -9.26 12.38 -51.67
CA LEU A 367 -8.11 12.56 -52.56
C LEU A 367 -8.33 11.99 -53.97
N GLN A 368 -9.14 10.93 -54.10
CA GLN A 368 -9.27 10.17 -55.34
C GLN A 368 -10.68 10.20 -55.92
N HIS A 369 -11.65 10.82 -55.23
CA HIS A 369 -13.08 10.73 -55.53
C HIS A 369 -13.56 9.29 -55.75
N ASN A 370 -12.97 8.36 -55.01
CA ASN A 370 -13.25 6.93 -55.15
C ASN A 370 -14.54 6.56 -54.41
N GLU A 371 -15.67 6.41 -55.12
CA GLU A 371 -16.97 6.06 -54.55
C GLU A 371 -16.95 4.78 -53.70
N ALA A 372 -16.15 3.77 -54.10
CA ALA A 372 -16.01 2.56 -53.30
C ALA A 372 -15.38 2.84 -51.91
N ALA A 373 -14.54 3.87 -51.80
CA ALA A 373 -14.01 4.32 -50.52
C ALA A 373 -15.06 5.05 -49.66
N MET A 374 -16.03 5.73 -50.28
CA MET A 374 -17.17 6.32 -49.57
C MET A 374 -18.08 5.24 -49.01
N ILE A 375 -18.45 4.25 -49.83
CA ILE A 375 -19.26 3.10 -49.40
C ILE A 375 -18.54 2.33 -48.27
N ALA A 376 -17.22 2.16 -48.37
CA ALA A 376 -16.44 1.56 -47.28
C ALA A 376 -16.46 2.40 -46.01
N ALA A 377 -16.36 3.73 -46.10
CA ALA A 377 -16.44 4.64 -44.95
C ALA A 377 -17.81 4.57 -44.26
N GLU A 378 -18.91 4.52 -45.03
CA GLU A 378 -20.27 4.39 -44.47
C GLU A 378 -20.44 3.07 -43.71
N ARG A 379 -19.94 1.96 -44.27
CA ARG A 379 -19.93 0.66 -43.58
C ARG A 379 -19.12 0.70 -42.29
N THR A 380 -17.90 1.23 -42.33
CA THR A 380 -17.05 1.33 -41.12
C THR A 380 -17.65 2.26 -40.06
N LEU A 381 -18.41 3.28 -40.46
CA LEU A 381 -19.14 4.13 -39.50
C LEU A 381 -20.26 3.33 -38.80
N ALA A 382 -21.06 2.58 -39.55
CA ALA A 382 -22.09 1.70 -38.98
C ALA A 382 -21.48 0.64 -38.05
N ASP A 383 -20.32 0.08 -38.42
CA ASP A 383 -19.59 -0.86 -37.57
C ASP A 383 -19.12 -0.23 -36.24
N LEU A 384 -18.66 1.03 -36.29
CA LEU A 384 -18.25 1.78 -35.11
C LEU A 384 -19.42 2.06 -34.16
N GLU A 385 -20.57 2.45 -34.72
CA GLU A 385 -21.80 2.69 -33.96
C GLU A 385 -22.30 1.40 -33.28
N ALA A 386 -22.36 0.29 -34.03
CA ALA A 386 -22.74 -1.02 -33.49
C ALA A 386 -21.77 -1.53 -32.41
N PHE A 387 -20.47 -1.22 -32.57
CA PHE A 387 -19.46 -1.53 -31.57
C PHE A 387 -19.69 -0.75 -30.26
N HIS A 388 -19.94 0.57 -30.34
CA HIS A 388 -20.22 1.38 -29.16
C HIS A 388 -21.50 0.94 -28.46
N GLU A 389 -22.59 0.68 -29.19
CA GLU A 389 -23.85 0.17 -28.63
C GLU A 389 -23.64 -1.19 -27.92
N SER A 390 -22.82 -2.06 -28.51
CA SER A 390 -22.45 -3.34 -27.89
C SER A 390 -21.65 -3.13 -26.60
N CYS A 391 -20.71 -2.19 -26.58
CA CYS A 391 -19.92 -1.87 -25.38
C CYS A 391 -20.83 -1.34 -24.26
N GLU A 392 -21.69 -0.36 -24.55
CA GLU A 392 -22.61 0.23 -23.56
C GLU A 392 -23.53 -0.85 -22.96
N THR A 393 -24.07 -1.73 -23.80
CA THR A 393 -24.91 -2.85 -23.36
C THR A 393 -24.12 -3.80 -22.45
N PHE A 394 -22.91 -4.17 -22.84
CA PHE A 394 -22.08 -5.11 -22.06
C PHE A 394 -21.60 -4.49 -20.75
N GLU A 395 -21.25 -3.20 -20.73
CA GLU A 395 -20.88 -2.45 -19.52
C GLU A 395 -22.03 -2.40 -18.51
N ALA A 396 -23.27 -2.23 -18.98
CA ALA A 396 -24.45 -2.30 -18.11
C ALA A 396 -24.64 -3.70 -17.49
N GLU A 397 -24.27 -4.76 -18.22
CA GLU A 397 -24.32 -6.14 -17.72
C GLU A 397 -23.17 -6.45 -16.75
N LEU A 398 -21.98 -5.85 -16.94
CA LEU A 398 -20.76 -6.15 -16.19
C LEU A 398 -21.02 -6.19 -14.68
N GLY A 399 -21.75 -5.22 -14.12
CA GLY A 399 -22.06 -5.15 -12.69
C GLY A 399 -22.81 -6.36 -12.12
N SER A 400 -23.54 -7.11 -12.95
CA SER A 400 -24.35 -8.27 -12.56
C SER A 400 -23.71 -9.64 -12.81
N ILE A 401 -22.63 -9.68 -13.61
CA ILE A 401 -21.94 -10.93 -13.96
C ILE A 401 -21.09 -11.40 -12.77
N ASP A 402 -21.13 -12.69 -12.44
CA ASP A 402 -20.27 -13.26 -11.40
C ASP A 402 -18.79 -13.32 -11.83
N ASP A 403 -17.87 -13.36 -10.87
CA ASP A 403 -16.43 -13.32 -11.14
C ASP A 403 -15.89 -14.57 -11.87
N ALA A 404 -16.57 -15.72 -11.76
CA ALA A 404 -16.21 -16.95 -12.47
C ALA A 404 -16.63 -16.89 -13.95
N GLU A 405 -17.77 -16.27 -14.27
CA GLU A 405 -18.29 -16.08 -15.63
C GLU A 405 -17.66 -14.88 -16.35
N LEU A 406 -17.19 -13.88 -15.61
CA LEU A 406 -16.68 -12.62 -16.14
C LEU A 406 -15.62 -12.81 -17.24
N ASP A 407 -14.62 -13.66 -16.99
CA ASP A 407 -13.54 -13.95 -17.94
C ASP A 407 -14.06 -14.60 -19.24
N GLN A 408 -15.09 -15.43 -19.15
CA GLN A 408 -15.69 -16.08 -20.32
C GLN A 408 -16.51 -15.08 -21.13
N ARG A 409 -17.31 -14.25 -20.46
CA ARG A 409 -18.16 -13.23 -21.07
C ARG A 409 -17.32 -12.17 -21.80
N ILE A 410 -16.27 -11.66 -21.16
CA ILE A 410 -15.34 -10.70 -21.79
C ILE A 410 -14.69 -11.29 -23.04
N ARG A 411 -14.16 -12.52 -22.95
CA ARG A 411 -13.55 -13.18 -24.11
C ARG A 411 -14.53 -13.40 -25.26
N ALA A 412 -15.76 -13.82 -24.95
CA ALA A 412 -16.81 -14.00 -25.95
C ALA A 412 -17.20 -12.67 -26.62
N PHE A 413 -17.26 -11.58 -25.85
CA PHE A 413 -17.48 -10.24 -26.38
C PHE A 413 -16.36 -9.82 -27.33
N LEU A 414 -15.10 -9.86 -26.89
CA LEU A 414 -13.95 -9.43 -27.68
C LEU A 414 -13.79 -10.24 -28.96
N ALA A 415 -14.06 -11.56 -28.92
CA ALA A 415 -14.01 -12.43 -30.08
C ALA A 415 -14.94 -11.99 -31.23
N ARG A 416 -16.05 -11.29 -30.94
CA ARG A 416 -16.95 -10.75 -31.97
C ARG A 416 -16.28 -9.67 -32.82
N PHE A 417 -15.28 -8.99 -32.28
CA PHE A 417 -14.63 -7.83 -32.89
C PHE A 417 -13.16 -8.05 -33.27
N GLU A 418 -12.61 -9.26 -33.05
CA GLU A 418 -11.20 -9.62 -33.32
C GLU A 418 -10.75 -9.35 -34.77
N HIS A 419 -11.68 -9.37 -35.73
CA HIS A 419 -11.39 -9.06 -37.14
C HIS A 419 -10.98 -7.60 -37.39
N TYR A 420 -11.21 -6.69 -36.44
CA TYR A 420 -10.71 -5.32 -36.50
C TYR A 420 -9.23 -5.19 -36.12
N GLU A 421 -8.73 -6.07 -35.26
CA GLU A 421 -7.32 -6.06 -34.84
C GLU A 421 -6.39 -6.63 -35.91
N LYS A 422 -6.78 -7.75 -36.54
CA LYS A 422 -5.98 -8.46 -37.56
C LYS A 422 -5.70 -7.66 -38.83
N GLY A 423 -6.33 -6.49 -39.00
CA GLY A 423 -6.07 -5.57 -40.11
C GLY A 423 -4.99 -4.52 -39.83
N ARG A 424 -4.30 -4.55 -38.69
CA ARG A 424 -3.04 -3.81 -38.56
C ARG A 424 -2.05 -4.39 -39.58
N PRO A 425 -1.53 -3.61 -40.54
CA PRO A 425 -0.38 -4.07 -41.31
C PRO A 425 0.73 -4.40 -40.31
N SER A 426 1.13 -5.67 -40.28
CA SER A 426 2.20 -6.17 -39.43
C SER A 426 3.52 -5.49 -39.85
N GLY A 427 3.90 -4.41 -39.17
CA GLY A 427 5.19 -3.73 -39.32
C GLY A 427 5.37 -2.92 -40.61
N SER A 428 5.38 -1.59 -40.46
CA SER A 428 6.14 -0.67 -41.31
C SER A 428 6.96 0.24 -40.42
#